data_AF-A0A9D5MXD2-F1
#
_entry.id   AF-A0A9D5MXD2-F1
#
_cell.length_a   1.000
_cell.length_b   1.000
_cell.length_c   1.000
_cell.angle_alpha   90.00
_cell.angle_beta   90.00
_cell.angle_gamma   90.00
#
_symmetry.space_group_name_H-M   'P 1'
#
loop_
_entity.id
_entity.type
_entity.pdbx_description
1 polymer ?
#
loop_
_entity_poly.entity_id
_entity_poly.type
_entity_poly.pdbx_seq_one_letter_code
_entity_poly.pdbx_strand_id
1 'polypeptide(L)' 'MDNKWNIGQGGNLPIGFGLSLAANAKSMEAFAKMSDAEKQQTVDRSRQMQTREDMERFVNSLSENRMQ' A
#
# COMPACT_ATOMS: atom_id res chain seq x y z
N MET A 1 -17.30 6.74 10.75
CA MET A 1 -15.85 6.73 10.47
C MET A 1 -15.71 6.39 9.01
N ASP A 2 -15.56 7.38 8.15
CA ASP A 2 -15.29 7.13 6.74
C ASP A 2 -13.90 6.51 6.64
N ASN A 3 -13.82 5.21 6.34
CA ASN A 3 -12.53 4.55 6.18
C ASN A 3 -11.94 4.98 4.83
N LYS A 4 -11.21 6.10 4.86
CA LYS A 4 -10.50 6.72 3.73
C LYS A 4 -9.63 5.70 2.96
N TRP A 5 -9.18 4.65 3.62
CA TRP A 5 -8.30 3.61 3.09
C TRP A 5 -9.09 2.35 2.69
N ASN A 6 -10.03 2.49 1.76
CA ASN A 6 -10.73 1.36 1.11
C ASN A 6 -10.23 1.13 -0.34
N ILE A 7 -10.57 -0.04 -0.90
CA ILE A 7 -10.11 -0.52 -2.22
C ILE A 7 -11.18 -0.27 -3.30
N GLY A 8 -10.82 0.31 -4.45
CA GLY A 8 -11.70 0.37 -5.64
C GLY A 8 -12.22 1.76 -6.03
N GLN A 9 -13.25 1.83 -6.90
CA GLN A 9 -13.83 3.11 -7.33
C GLN A 9 -14.53 3.80 -6.16
N GLY A 10 -13.93 4.91 -5.69
CA GLY A 10 -14.33 5.63 -4.48
C GLY A 10 -13.38 5.45 -3.29
N GLY A 11 -12.39 4.55 -3.43
CA GLY A 11 -11.34 4.29 -2.45
C GLY A 11 -10.02 4.97 -2.80
N ASN A 12 -9.25 5.34 -1.77
CA ASN A 12 -7.91 5.84 -2.02
C ASN A 12 -6.92 4.74 -2.40
N LEU A 13 -7.17 3.46 -2.07
CA LEU A 13 -6.26 2.38 -2.46
C LEU A 13 -6.57 1.85 -3.87
N PRO A 14 -5.59 1.87 -4.79
CA PRO A 14 -5.67 1.13 -6.04
C PRO A 14 -5.89 -0.36 -5.76
N ILE A 15 -6.69 -1.02 -6.61
CA ILE A 15 -7.03 -2.45 -6.43
C ILE A 15 -5.79 -3.33 -6.37
N GLY A 16 -4.85 -3.16 -7.30
CA GLY A 16 -3.60 -3.92 -7.32
C GLY A 16 -2.79 -3.74 -6.03
N PHE A 17 -2.70 -2.51 -5.52
CA PHE A 17 -2.01 -2.23 -4.27
C PHE A 17 -2.69 -2.87 -3.06
N GLY A 18 -4.02 -2.74 -2.95
CA GLY A 18 -4.78 -3.35 -1.87
C GLY A 18 -4.67 -4.88 -1.84
N LEU A 19 -4.72 -5.53 -3.00
CA LEU A 19 -4.54 -6.98 -3.11
C LEU A 19 -3.11 -7.42 -2.76
N SER A 20 -2.10 -6.70 -3.26
CA SER A 20 -0.70 -7.00 -2.93
C SER A 20 -0.39 -6.80 -1.44
N LEU A 21 -0.98 -5.78 -0.79
CA LEU A 21 -0.90 -5.62 0.67
C LEU A 21 -1.54 -6.81 1.39
N ALA A 22 -2.75 -7.21 1.00
CA ALA A 22 -3.44 -8.34 1.61
C ALA A 22 -2.65 -9.66 1.48
N ALA A 23 -1.88 -9.82 0.40
CA ALA A 23 -1.00 -10.97 0.19
C ALA A 23 0.29 -10.94 1.03
N ASN A 24 0.66 -9.78 1.61
CA ASN A 24 1.83 -9.63 2.47
C ASN A 24 1.45 -8.99 3.81
N ALA A 25 1.14 -9.84 4.80
CA ALA A 25 0.70 -9.41 6.13
C ALA A 25 1.68 -8.43 6.82
N LYS A 26 3.00 -8.60 6.63
CA LYS A 26 4.01 -7.70 7.21
C LYS A 26 3.93 -6.30 6.58
N SER A 27 3.79 -6.22 5.26
CA SER A 27 3.63 -4.95 4.56
C SER A 27 2.27 -4.31 4.82
N MET A 28 1.22 -5.10 5.01
CA MET A 28 -0.09 -4.60 5.45
C MET A 28 -0.01 -3.98 6.84
N GLU A 29 0.65 -4.65 7.79
CA GLU A 29 0.92 -4.08 9.12
C GLU A 29 1.84 -2.84 9.03
N ALA A 30 2.79 -2.85 8.09
CA ALA A 30 3.60 -1.69 7.76
C ALA A 30 2.72 -0.50 7.39
N PHE A 31 1.91 -0.67 6.36
CA PHE A 31 0.99 0.35 5.88
C PHE A 31 -0.02 0.79 6.97
N ALA A 32 -0.55 -0.12 7.78
CA ALA A 32 -1.54 0.19 8.81
C ALA A 32 -1.03 1.20 9.86
N LYS A 33 0.25 1.07 10.26
CA LYS A 33 0.89 1.95 11.27
C LYS A 33 1.38 3.29 10.70
N MET A 34 1.35 3.49 9.39
CA MET A 34 1.71 4.77 8.78
C MET A 34 0.70 5.87 9.16
N SER A 35 1.20 7.10 9.29
CA SER A 35 0.37 8.30 9.33
C SER A 35 -0.42 8.47 8.03
N ASP A 36 -1.49 9.26 8.06
CA ASP A 36 -2.29 9.50 6.85
C ASP A 36 -1.49 10.17 5.71
N ALA A 37 -0.47 10.98 6.05
CA ALA A 37 0.43 11.58 5.07
C ALA A 37 1.32 10.52 4.40
N GLU A 38 1.91 9.62 5.19
CA GLU A 38 2.73 8.52 4.67
C GLU A 38 1.90 7.53 3.84
N LYS A 39 0.67 7.22 4.29
CA LYS A 39 -0.27 6.38 3.54
C LYS A 39 -0.61 7.02 2.19
N GLN A 40 -0.84 8.33 2.17
CA GLN A 40 -1.13 9.07 0.94
C GLN A 40 0.04 9.00 -0.04
N GLN A 41 1.27 9.29 0.42
CA GLN A 41 2.47 9.19 -0.41
C GLN A 41 2.71 7.76 -0.94
N THR A 42 2.48 6.76 -0.09
CA THR A 42 2.62 5.35 -0.45
C THR A 42 1.60 4.95 -1.53
N VAL A 43 0.35 5.38 -1.36
CA VAL A 43 -0.72 5.20 -2.36
C VAL A 43 -0.36 5.90 -3.67
N ASP A 44 0.11 7.14 -3.63
CA ASP A 44 0.48 7.90 -4.83
C ASP A 44 1.64 7.24 -5.58
N ARG A 45 2.62 6.69 -4.85
CA ARG A 45 3.72 5.92 -5.43
C ARG A 45 3.25 4.59 -6.02
N SER A 46 2.30 3.91 -5.38
CA SER A 46 1.73 2.65 -5.91
C SER A 46 1.07 2.82 -7.27
N ARG A 47 0.48 4.01 -7.55
CA ARG A 47 -0.14 4.34 -8.84
C ARG A 47 0.85 4.45 -10.00
N GLN A 48 2.15 4.57 -9.70
CA GLN A 48 3.21 4.66 -10.70
C GLN A 48 3.75 3.29 -11.12
N MET A 49 3.37 2.22 -10.43
CA MET A 49 3.83 0.86 -10.76
C MET A 49 3.12 0.38 -12.02
N GLN A 50 3.89 -0.06 -13.02
CA GLN A 50 3.37 -0.44 -14.33
C GLN A 50 3.12 -1.94 -14.47
N THR A 51 3.82 -2.76 -13.68
CA THR A 51 3.73 -4.21 -13.72
C THR A 51 3.34 -4.79 -12.37
N ARG A 52 2.92 -6.05 -12.37
CA ARG A 52 2.62 -6.78 -11.13
C ARG A 52 3.88 -6.94 -10.28
N GLU A 53 5.00 -7.24 -10.92
CA GLU A 53 6.30 -7.45 -10.29
C GLU A 53 6.79 -6.16 -9.62
N ASP A 54 6.60 -5.00 -10.26
CA ASP A 54 6.93 -3.70 -9.66
C ASP A 54 6.08 -3.42 -8.42
N MET A 55 4.78 -3.70 -8.48
CA MET A 55 3.87 -3.56 -7.34
C MET A 55 4.29 -4.46 -6.17
N GLU A 56 4.60 -5.73 -6.45
CA GLU A 56 5.03 -6.68 -5.42
C GLU A 56 6.35 -6.24 -4.77
N ARG A 57 7.34 -5.84 -5.57
CA ARG A 57 8.61 -5.29 -5.06
C ARG A 57 8.40 -4.05 -4.21
N PHE A 58 7.56 -3.13 -4.67
CA PHE A 58 7.21 -1.93 -3.92
C PHE A 58 6.55 -2.27 -2.58
N VAL A 59 5.54 -3.15 -2.57
CA VAL A 59 4.87 -3.58 -1.34
C VAL A 59 5.82 -4.27 -0.38
N ASN A 60 6.71 -5.14 -0.85
CA ASN A 60 7.68 -5.81 -0.01
C ASN A 60 8.61 -4.80 0.70
N SER A 61 9.06 -3.77 -0.02
CA SER A 61 9.92 -2.72 0.53
C SER A 61 9.31 -1.95 1.70
N LEU A 62 7.97 -1.89 1.81
CA LEU A 62 7.27 -1.22 2.92
C LEU A 62 7.54 -1.91 4.27
N SER A 63 7.71 -3.23 4.25
CA SER A 63 8.04 -4.00 5.47
C SER A 63 9.52 -3.96 5.80
N GLU A 64 10.39 -3.86 4.79
CA GLU A 64 11.85 -3.83 4.94
C GLU A 64 12.33 -2.49 5.50
N ASN A 65 11.76 -1.37 5.03
CA ASN A 65 12.07 -0.03 5.55
C ASN A 65 11.68 0.19 7.02
N ARG A 66 10.93 -0.75 7.62
CA ARG A 66 10.46 -0.71 9.01
C ARG A 66 11.23 -1.67 9.93
N MET A 67 12.11 -2.50 9.38
CA MET A 67 13.00 -3.39 10.15
C MET A 67 14.41 -2.82 10.33
N GLN A 68 14.62 -1.55 9.99
CA GLN A 68 15.82 -0.77 10.32
C GLN A 68 15.47 0.29 11.35
#